data_AF-A0A9X3CJ34-F1
#
_entry.id   AF-A0A9X3CJ34-F1
#
_cell.length_a   1.000
_cell.length_b   1.000
_cell.length_c   1.000
_cell.angle_alpha   90.00
_cell.angle_beta   90.00
_cell.angle_gamma   90.00
#
_symmetry.space_group_name_H-M   'P 1'
#
loop_
_entity.id
_entity.type
_entity.pdbx_description
1 polymer ?
#
loop_
_entity_poly.entity_id
_entity_poly.type
_entity_poly.pdbx_seq_one_letter_code
_entity_poly.pdbx_strand_id
1 'polypeptide(L)'
;LHPYVTFGILPVFAFANAGISLEGISLESLISMLPLGIALGLLVGKPLGIFSFSWIAVKSGVAKLPEGITFKHIFAVSVLCGIGFTMSIFISSLAFGQAHAEFDTYARLGILMGSTTAAI
;
A
#
# COMPACT_ATOMS: atom_id res chain seq x y z
N LEU A 1 -11.90 -22.45 0.00
CA LEU A 1 -10.56 -21.81 0.15
C LEU A 1 -10.60 -20.53 0.98
N HIS A 2 -11.58 -19.64 0.78
CA HIS A 2 -11.70 -18.36 1.48
C HIS A 2 -11.42 -18.37 3.01
N PRO A 3 -12.02 -19.25 3.84
CA PRO A 3 -11.79 -19.20 5.29
C PRO A 3 -10.34 -19.52 5.67
N TYR A 4 -9.70 -20.46 4.98
CA TYR A 4 -8.29 -20.83 5.24
C TYR A 4 -7.33 -19.71 4.87
N VAL A 5 -7.62 -18.96 3.80
CA VAL A 5 -6.79 -17.83 3.37
C VAL A 5 -6.90 -16.69 4.38
N THR A 6 -8.13 -16.30 4.74
CA THR A 6 -8.39 -15.15 5.62
C THR A 6 -7.94 -15.39 7.06
N PHE A 7 -8.16 -16.58 7.62
CA PHE A 7 -7.87 -16.86 9.03
C PHE A 7 -6.59 -17.64 9.29
N GLY A 8 -6.01 -18.28 8.26
CA GLY A 8 -4.75 -19.01 8.37
C GLY A 8 -3.62 -18.32 7.65
N ILE A 9 -3.68 -18.28 6.32
CA ILE A 9 -2.55 -17.88 5.47
C ILE A 9 -2.18 -16.41 5.67
N LEU A 10 -3.16 -15.49 5.59
CA LEU A 10 -2.90 -14.06 5.71
C LEU A 10 -2.33 -13.67 7.09
N PRO A 11 -2.91 -14.13 8.23
CA PRO A 11 -2.35 -13.86 9.54
C PRO A 11 -0.93 -14.42 9.73
N VAL A 12 -0.68 -15.66 9.29
CA VAL A 12 0.67 -16.26 9.38
C VAL A 12 1.67 -15.51 8.51
N PHE A 13 1.28 -15.13 7.29
CA PHE A 13 2.11 -14.34 6.40
C PHE A 13 2.47 -12.98 7.00
N ALA A 14 1.46 -12.27 7.52
CA ALA A 14 1.66 -10.98 8.16
C ALA A 14 2.55 -11.11 9.40
N PHE A 15 2.33 -12.11 10.24
CA PHE A 15 3.18 -12.36 11.41
C PHE A 15 4.64 -12.62 11.03
N ALA A 16 4.90 -13.43 10.01
CA ALA A 16 6.25 -13.78 9.58
C ALA A 16 6.99 -12.63 8.86
N ASN A 17 6.27 -11.74 8.16
CA ASN A 17 6.90 -10.73 7.29
C ASN A 17 6.73 -9.28 7.76
N ALA A 18 5.77 -8.98 8.64
CA ALA A 18 5.58 -7.64 9.18
C ALA A 18 6.47 -7.35 10.41
N GLY A 19 7.15 -8.36 10.95
CA GLY A 19 8.17 -8.17 11.99
C GLY A 19 9.40 -7.48 11.42
N ILE A 20 9.56 -6.19 11.72
CA ILE A 20 10.73 -5.39 11.32
C ILE A 20 11.51 -5.01 12.57
N SER A 21 12.83 -5.23 12.57
CA SER A 21 13.67 -4.69 13.63
C SER A 21 13.76 -3.17 13.49
N LEU A 22 13.37 -2.44 14.54
CA LEU A 22 13.52 -0.99 14.62
C LEU A 22 14.86 -0.58 15.26
N GLU A 23 15.65 -1.55 15.69
CA GLU A 23 16.92 -1.33 16.36
C GLU A 23 17.93 -0.74 15.38
N GLY A 24 18.53 0.41 15.72
CA GLY A 24 19.47 1.11 14.85
C GLY A 24 18.83 1.93 13.73
N ILE A 25 17.49 1.98 13.61
CA ILE A 25 16.80 2.82 12.61
C ILE A 25 16.80 4.28 13.09
N SER A 26 17.48 5.15 12.35
CA SER A 26 17.48 6.60 12.59
C SER A 26 16.29 7.29 11.92
N LEU A 27 15.88 8.46 12.41
CA LEU A 27 14.87 9.29 11.74
C LEU A 27 15.27 9.66 10.31
N GLU A 28 16.57 9.78 10.03
CA GLU A 28 17.09 10.02 8.68
C GLU A 28 16.82 8.84 7.75
N SER A 29 16.89 7.60 8.25
CA SER A 29 16.58 6.41 7.46
C SER A 29 15.09 6.33 7.09
N LEU A 30 14.19 6.83 7.94
CA LEU A 30 12.76 6.94 7.67
C LEU A 30 12.43 7.94 6.55
N ILE A 31 13.19 9.04 6.50
CA ILE A 31 13.03 10.11 5.50
C ILE A 31 13.86 9.82 4.24
N SER A 32 14.61 8.71 4.22
CA SER A 32 15.36 8.30 3.04
C SER A 32 14.42 8.06 1.85
N MET A 33 15.00 8.12 0.65
CA MET A 33 14.24 8.18 -0.60
C MET A 33 13.35 6.94 -0.84
N LEU A 34 13.75 5.79 -0.30
CA LEU A 34 13.03 4.52 -0.49
C LEU A 34 11.75 4.42 0.38
N PRO A 35 11.79 4.50 1.73
CA PRO A 35 10.58 4.49 2.54
C PRO A 35 9.63 5.63 2.19
N LEU A 36 10.17 6.84 1.99
CA LEU A 36 9.37 8.02 1.66
C LEU A 36 8.69 7.86 0.29
N GLY A 37 9.43 7.38 -0.71
CA GLY A 37 8.89 7.10 -2.04
C GLY A 37 7.76 6.07 -2.01
N ILE A 38 7.92 5.00 -1.23
CA ILE A 38 6.87 3.98 -1.08
C ILE A 38 5.65 4.54 -0.32
N ALA A 39 5.87 5.24 0.79
CA ALA A 39 4.80 5.83 1.56
C ALA A 39 3.97 6.82 0.74
N LEU A 40 4.63 7.72 -0.01
CA LEU A 40 3.96 8.67 -0.92
C LEU A 40 3.32 7.96 -2.12
N GLY A 41 3.94 6.92 -2.66
CA GLY A 41 3.37 6.12 -3.74
C GLY A 41 2.05 5.43 -3.33
N LEU A 42 1.99 4.94 -2.10
CA LEU A 42 0.77 4.35 -1.52
C LEU A 42 -0.26 5.42 -1.16
N LEU A 43 0.15 6.46 -0.44
CA LEU A 43 -0.76 7.48 0.10
C LEU A 43 -1.30 8.43 -0.96
N VAL A 44 -0.47 8.81 -1.94
CA VAL A 44 -0.81 9.82 -2.95
C VAL A 44 -0.95 9.18 -4.33
N GLY A 45 -0.05 8.28 -4.68
CA GLY A 45 -0.06 7.62 -5.99
C GLY A 45 -1.34 6.80 -6.24
N LYS A 46 -1.80 6.01 -5.25
CA LYS A 46 -3.03 5.21 -5.39
C LYS A 46 -4.29 6.08 -5.50
N PRO A 47 -4.53 7.07 -4.62
CA PRO A 47 -5.70 7.94 -4.75
C PRO A 47 -5.70 8.73 -6.04
N LEU A 48 -4.57 9.35 -6.41
CA LEU A 48 -4.47 10.13 -7.64
C LEU A 48 -4.69 9.24 -8.88
N GLY A 49 -4.05 8.08 -8.93
CA GLY A 49 -4.22 7.14 -10.04
C GLY A 49 -5.68 6.71 -10.19
N ILE A 50 -6.25 6.09 -9.16
CA ILE A 50 -7.61 5.55 -9.26
C ILE A 50 -8.63 6.65 -9.53
N PHE A 51 -8.54 7.79 -8.83
CA PHE A 51 -9.49 8.88 -8.99
C PHE A 51 -9.39 9.52 -10.38
N SER A 52 -8.18 9.82 -10.87
CA SER A 52 -7.99 10.43 -12.19
C SER A 52 -8.46 9.53 -13.33
N PHE A 53 -8.08 8.25 -13.31
CA PHE A 53 -8.51 7.30 -14.34
C PHE A 53 -10.03 7.06 -14.29
N SER A 54 -10.62 6.96 -13.09
CA SER A 54 -12.08 6.84 -12.94
C SER A 54 -12.80 8.08 -13.46
N TRP A 55 -12.29 9.28 -13.14
CA TRP A 55 -12.83 10.54 -13.62
C TRP A 55 -12.78 10.65 -15.15
N ILE A 56 -11.63 10.30 -15.74
CA ILE A 56 -11.44 10.30 -17.20
C ILE A 56 -12.39 9.30 -17.85
N ALA A 57 -12.51 8.08 -17.32
CA ALA A 57 -13.38 7.04 -17.87
C ALA A 57 -14.87 7.43 -17.85
N VAL A 58 -15.32 8.11 -16.79
CA VAL A 58 -16.69 8.62 -16.71
C VAL A 58 -16.89 9.80 -17.66
N LYS A 59 -15.92 10.72 -17.74
CA LYS A 59 -16.02 11.92 -18.59
C LYS A 59 -15.96 11.58 -20.09
N SER A 60 -15.20 10.56 -20.48
CA SER A 60 -15.12 10.08 -21.87
C SER A 60 -16.30 9.18 -22.28
N GLY A 61 -17.20 8.84 -21.36
CA GLY A 61 -18.34 7.98 -21.61
C GLY A 61 -18.02 6.48 -21.69
N VAL A 62 -16.79 6.08 -21.39
CA VAL A 62 -16.35 4.68 -21.35
C VAL A 62 -16.98 3.93 -20.16
N ALA A 63 -17.23 4.62 -19.05
CA ALA A 63 -17.87 4.08 -17.87
C ALA A 63 -18.97 5.01 -17.34
N LYS A 64 -19.87 4.46 -16.51
CA LYS A 64 -20.90 5.24 -15.80
C LYS A 64 -20.80 4.95 -14.31
N LEU A 65 -21.10 5.97 -13.49
CA LEU A 65 -21.22 5.78 -12.06
C LEU A 65 -22.43 4.90 -11.74
N PRO A 66 -22.30 3.90 -10.85
CA PRO A 66 -23.44 3.13 -10.36
C PRO A 66 -24.46 4.01 -9.63
N GLU A 67 -25.71 3.54 -9.55
CA GLU A 67 -26.75 4.25 -8.81
C GLU A 67 -26.36 4.45 -7.33
N GLY A 68 -26.56 5.67 -6.83
CA GLY A 68 -26.20 6.04 -5.45
C GLY A 68 -24.71 6.32 -5.20
N ILE A 69 -23.82 6.09 -6.18
CA ILE A 69 -22.39 6.36 -6.06
C ILE A 69 -22.05 7.76 -6.58
N THR A 70 -21.14 8.42 -5.89
CA THR A 70 -20.66 9.76 -6.23
C THR A 70 -19.14 9.74 -6.28
N PHE A 71 -18.53 10.76 -6.88
CA PHE A 71 -17.07 10.87 -6.91
C PHE A 71 -16.43 10.93 -5.51
N LYS A 72 -17.17 11.37 -4.48
CA LYS A 72 -16.71 11.29 -3.08
C LYS A 72 -16.51 9.84 -2.63
N HIS A 73 -17.40 8.94 -3.01
CA HIS A 73 -17.26 7.50 -2.71
C HIS A 73 -16.05 6.90 -3.45
N ILE A 74 -15.83 7.26 -4.72
CA ILE A 74 -14.66 6.81 -5.47
C ILE A 74 -13.37 7.31 -4.81
N PHE A 75 -13.34 8.56 -4.37
CA PHE A 75 -12.19 9.11 -3.66
C PHE A 75 -11.93 8.38 -2.34
N ALA A 76 -12.97 8.09 -1.55
CA ALA A 76 -12.81 7.31 -0.32
C ALA A 76 -12.24 5.91 -0.58
N VAL A 77 -12.78 5.21 -1.60
CA VAL A 77 -12.29 3.88 -2.00
C VAL A 77 -10.85 3.96 -2.53
N SER A 78 -10.48 5.01 -3.25
CA SER A 78 -9.13 5.16 -3.77
C SER A 78 -8.08 5.33 -2.67
N VAL A 79 -8.44 5.99 -1.56
CA VAL A 79 -7.62 6.07 -0.34
C VAL A 79 -7.49 4.70 0.33
N LEU A 80 -8.59 3.93 0.46
CA LEU A 80 -8.54 2.56 0.98
C LEU A 80 -7.65 1.64 0.13
N CYS A 81 -7.59 1.85 -1.18
CA CYS A 81 -6.66 1.13 -2.06
C CYS A 81 -5.18 1.51 -1.84
N GLY A 82 -4.89 2.56 -1.06
CA GLY A 82 -3.56 2.91 -0.57
C GLY A 82 -3.04 1.98 0.53
N ILE A 83 -3.90 1.16 1.14
CA ILE A 83 -3.53 0.20 2.18
C ILE A 83 -2.88 -1.03 1.52
N GLY A 84 -1.59 -0.91 1.21
CA GLY A 84 -0.81 -1.94 0.51
C GLY A 84 -0.35 -3.11 1.38
N PHE A 85 -0.19 -2.88 2.69
CA PHE A 85 0.30 -3.81 3.73
C PHE A 85 0.85 -5.15 3.23
N THR A 86 0.08 -6.24 3.28
CA THR A 86 0.58 -7.61 2.98
C THR A 86 1.03 -7.77 1.53
N MET A 87 0.27 -7.24 0.55
CA MET A 87 0.63 -7.35 -0.86
C MET A 87 1.89 -6.54 -1.17
N SER A 88 2.04 -5.36 -0.60
CA SER A 88 3.24 -4.54 -0.77
C SER A 88 4.46 -5.15 -0.08
N ILE A 89 4.31 -5.75 1.11
CA ILE A 89 5.40 -6.47 1.80
C ILE A 89 5.87 -7.66 0.96
N PHE A 90 4.93 -8.40 0.37
CA PHE A 90 5.25 -9.49 -0.55
C PHE A 90 6.03 -9.00 -1.77
N ILE A 91 5.57 -7.93 -2.42
CA ILE A 91 6.25 -7.34 -3.58
C ILE A 91 7.64 -6.78 -3.20
N SER A 92 7.78 -6.17 -2.03
CA SER A 92 9.07 -5.72 -1.49
C SER A 92 10.05 -6.87 -1.34
N SER A 93 9.61 -7.98 -0.76
CA SER A 93 10.44 -9.17 -0.57
C SER A 93 10.92 -9.74 -1.91
N LEU A 94 10.06 -9.73 -2.94
CA LEU A 94 10.45 -10.13 -4.30
C LEU A 94 11.44 -9.14 -4.94
N ALA A 95 11.31 -7.84 -4.67
CA ALA A 95 12.14 -6.80 -5.27
C ALA A 95 13.52 -6.69 -4.61
N PHE A 96 13.60 -6.82 -3.28
CA PHE A 96 14.80 -6.50 -2.50
C PHE A 96 15.37 -7.67 -1.69
N GLY A 97 14.57 -8.71 -1.42
CA GLY A 97 14.91 -9.76 -0.46
C GLY A 97 16.16 -10.57 -0.79
N GLN A 98 16.55 -10.70 -2.07
CA GLN A 98 17.77 -11.40 -2.48
C GLN A 98 18.97 -10.48 -2.76
N ALA A 99 18.72 -9.20 -3.01
CA ALA A 99 19.75 -8.27 -3.48
C ALA A 99 20.31 -7.41 -2.34
N HIS A 100 19.46 -6.89 -1.45
CA HIS A 100 19.83 -5.92 -0.42
C HIS A 100 18.92 -6.02 0.81
N ALA A 101 19.35 -6.74 1.86
CA ALA A 101 18.57 -6.96 3.07
C ALA A 101 18.17 -5.66 3.81
N GLU A 102 19.03 -4.64 3.79
CA GLU A 102 18.72 -3.33 4.37
C GLU A 102 17.59 -2.61 3.62
N PHE A 103 17.55 -2.71 2.29
CA PHE A 103 16.49 -2.09 1.49
C PHE A 103 15.14 -2.76 1.68
N ASP A 104 15.10 -4.08 1.89
CA ASP A 104 13.85 -4.75 2.24
C ASP A 104 13.30 -4.25 3.58
N THR A 105 14.17 -4.02 4.57
CA THR A 105 13.79 -3.47 5.88
C THR A 105 13.20 -2.07 5.75
N TYR A 106 13.88 -1.18 5.02
CA TYR A 106 13.40 0.18 4.74
C TYR A 106 12.12 0.21 3.90
N ALA A 107 12.00 -0.67 2.91
CA ALA A 107 10.80 -0.78 2.11
C ALA A 107 9.60 -1.22 2.94
N ARG A 108 9.75 -2.27 3.77
CA ARG A 108 8.69 -2.70 4.70
C ARG A 108 8.28 -1.58 5.65
N LEU A 109 9.24 -0.80 6.16
CA LEU A 109 8.98 0.36 7.02
C LEU A 109 8.14 1.42 6.31
N GLY A 110 8.50 1.78 5.07
CA GLY A 110 7.73 2.71 4.24
C GLY A 110 6.32 2.22 3.94
N ILE A 111 6.16 0.91 3.70
CA ILE A 111 4.85 0.27 3.49
C ILE A 111 3.99 0.36 4.74
N LEU A 112 4.55 0.08 5.93
CA LEU A 112 3.82 0.19 7.19
C LEU A 112 3.35 1.62 7.44
N MET A 113 4.24 2.60 7.27
CA MET A 113 3.90 4.02 7.43
C MET A 113 2.81 4.45 6.44
N GLY A 114 3.02 4.19 5.14
CA GLY A 114 2.06 4.56 4.10
C GLY A 114 0.70 3.90 4.29
N SER A 115 0.67 2.61 4.62
CA SER A 115 -0.57 1.86 4.83
C SER A 115 -1.32 2.31 6.08
N THR A 116 -0.60 2.64 7.17
CA THR A 116 -1.23 3.13 8.41
C THR A 116 -1.81 4.52 8.21
N THR A 117 -1.08 5.42 7.56
CA THR A 117 -1.56 6.78 7.25
C THR A 117 -2.74 6.75 6.27
N ALA A 118 -2.77 5.82 5.32
CA ALA A 118 -3.91 5.66 4.42
C ALA A 118 -5.15 5.02 5.08
N ALA A 119 -4.95 4.30 6.19
CA ALA A 119 -6.04 3.63 6.91
C ALA A 119 -6.76 4.53 7.92
N ILE A 120 -6.16 5.66 8.31
CA ILE A 120 -6.70 6.66 9.24
C ILE A 120 -7.27 7.84 8.45
#